data_AF-A0A7K2DDI5-F1
#
_entry.id   AF-A0A7K2DDI5-F1
#
_cell.length_a   1.000
_cell.length_b   1.000
_cell.length_c   1.000
_cell.angle_alpha   90.00
_cell.angle_beta   90.00
_cell.angle_gamma   90.00
#
_symmetry.space_group_name_H-M   'P 1'
#
loop_
_entity.id
_entity.type
_entity.pdbx_description
1 polymer ?
#
loop_
_entity_poly.entity_id
_entity_poly.type
_entity_poly.pdbx_seq_one_letter_code
_entity_poly.pdbx_strand_id
1 'polypeptide(L)'
;AVVRCRFRGETYSRAAYIWVDKDFAMARGHFQGYPKKMSEIAMTRPVTVGRAGPRLEPGGRFGATLSTWGRRIAEARFTITGTADAPGFVNGHPMLHSRQMPSMEADGSDSLDELVTMRGYEADLGPVYSGDAELVLPVCPTEELHHLQPVEMISGYYRQVGMSMASGTTLWAAPNPKADP
;
A
#
# COMPACT_ATOMS: atom_id res chain seq x y z
N ALA A 1 0.06 0.78 -4.51
CA ALA A 1 -0.83 1.90 -4.86
C ALA A 1 -2.06 1.89 -3.96
N VAL A 2 -2.31 2.99 -3.26
CA VAL A 2 -3.52 3.17 -2.44
C VAL A 2 -4.38 4.24 -3.09
N VAL A 3 -5.67 3.95 -3.27
CA VAL A 3 -6.65 4.86 -3.86
C VAL A 3 -7.72 5.21 -2.82
N ARG A 4 -8.33 6.40 -2.95
CA ARG A 4 -9.50 6.77 -2.15
C ARG A 4 -10.77 6.25 -2.83
N CYS A 5 -11.68 5.69 -2.05
CA CYS A 5 -12.97 5.24 -2.55
C CYS A 5 -14.09 5.56 -1.54
N ARG A 6 -15.34 5.32 -1.94
CA ARG A 6 -16.52 5.53 -1.09
C ARG A 6 -17.43 4.31 -1.13
N PHE A 7 -17.92 3.88 0.03
CA PHE A 7 -18.89 2.79 0.14
C PHE A 7 -19.96 3.19 1.17
N ARG A 8 -21.24 3.11 0.78
CA ARG A 8 -22.40 3.49 1.62
C ARG A 8 -22.25 4.84 2.35
N GLY A 9 -21.66 5.83 1.67
CA GLY A 9 -21.48 7.18 2.20
C GLY A 9 -20.20 7.41 3.01
N GLU A 10 -19.48 6.37 3.43
CA GLU A 10 -18.20 6.50 4.15
C GLU A 10 -17.01 6.49 3.17
N THR A 11 -16.00 7.31 3.47
CA THR A 11 -14.74 7.39 2.69
C THR A 11 -13.72 6.39 3.22
N TYR A 12 -13.10 5.66 2.31
CA TYR A 12 -12.11 4.62 2.59
C TYR A 12 -10.83 4.81 1.79
N SER A 13 -9.80 4.11 2.22
CA SER A 13 -8.59 3.82 1.45
C SER A 13 -8.67 2.39 0.91
N ARG A 14 -8.20 2.14 -0.31
CA ARG A 14 -8.12 0.79 -0.89
C ARG A 14 -6.73 0.56 -1.45
N ALA A 15 -6.11 -0.56 -1.06
CA ALA A 15 -4.87 -1.00 -1.70
C ALA A 15 -5.22 -1.69 -3.02
N ALA A 16 -5.19 -0.93 -4.12
CA ALA A 16 -5.46 -1.47 -5.45
C ALA A 16 -4.34 -2.45 -5.89
N TYR A 17 -3.10 -2.10 -5.57
CA TYR A 17 -1.94 -2.97 -5.75
C TYR A 17 -1.01 -2.86 -4.55
N ILE A 18 -0.41 -3.97 -4.13
CA ILE A 18 0.53 -4.01 -3.02
C ILE A 18 1.50 -5.18 -3.20
N TRP A 19 2.76 -4.96 -2.87
CA TRP A 19 3.80 -5.98 -2.90
C TRP A 19 4.54 -6.01 -1.56
N VAL A 20 5.12 -7.15 -1.23
CA VAL A 20 5.92 -7.38 -0.04
C VAL A 20 7.13 -8.25 -0.37
N ASP A 21 8.11 -8.28 0.53
CA ASP A 21 9.34 -9.06 0.46
C ASP A 21 9.39 -10.21 1.50
N LYS A 22 8.27 -10.46 2.22
CA LYS A 22 8.09 -11.54 3.20
C LYS A 22 6.77 -12.29 3.00
N ASP A 23 6.84 -13.61 3.12
CA ASP A 23 5.74 -14.57 3.00
C ASP A 23 4.64 -14.39 4.06
N PHE A 24 5.01 -14.27 5.35
CA PHE A 24 4.04 -14.07 6.43
C PHE A 24 3.27 -12.76 6.26
N ALA A 25 3.93 -11.73 5.68
CA ALA A 25 3.28 -10.47 5.38
C ALA A 25 2.29 -10.62 4.22
N MET A 26 2.61 -11.46 3.23
CA MET A 26 1.75 -11.81 2.10
C MET A 26 0.52 -12.59 2.57
N ALA A 27 0.72 -13.70 3.30
CA ALA A 27 -0.34 -14.53 3.84
C ALA A 27 -1.32 -13.74 4.73
N ARG A 28 -0.78 -12.96 5.69
CA ARG A 28 -1.59 -12.05 6.53
C ARG A 28 -2.33 -11.02 5.67
N GLY A 29 -1.71 -10.55 4.58
CA GLY A 29 -2.34 -9.64 3.64
C GLY A 29 -3.61 -10.21 3.02
N HIS A 30 -3.53 -11.40 2.44
CA HIS A 30 -4.70 -12.06 1.82
C HIS A 30 -5.81 -12.33 2.83
N PHE A 31 -5.48 -12.75 4.05
CA PHE A 31 -6.48 -12.87 5.14
C PHE A 31 -7.23 -11.55 5.40
N GLN A 32 -6.54 -10.41 5.30
CA GLN A 32 -7.13 -9.08 5.47
C GLN A 32 -7.72 -8.51 4.16
N GLY A 33 -7.69 -9.25 3.05
CA GLY A 33 -8.14 -8.80 1.72
C GLY A 33 -7.14 -7.92 0.95
N TYR A 34 -5.92 -7.70 1.45
CA TYR A 34 -4.88 -7.03 0.65
C TYR A 34 -4.43 -7.94 -0.50
N PRO A 35 -4.40 -7.43 -1.76
CA PRO A 35 -3.95 -8.20 -2.92
C PRO A 35 -2.41 -8.22 -3.01
N LYS A 36 -1.75 -8.79 -2.00
CA LYS A 36 -0.28 -8.78 -1.90
C LYS A 36 0.36 -9.75 -2.87
N LYS A 37 1.44 -9.30 -3.50
CA LYS A 37 2.34 -10.14 -4.31
C LYS A 37 3.77 -10.10 -3.79
N MET A 38 4.50 -11.19 -4.03
CA MET A 38 5.91 -11.32 -3.68
C MET A 38 6.78 -10.47 -4.62
N SER A 39 7.73 -9.70 -4.09
CA SER A 39 8.63 -8.85 -4.88
C SER A 39 9.90 -8.44 -4.15
N GLU A 40 10.78 -7.78 -4.89
CA GLU A 40 12.00 -7.14 -4.38
C GLU A 40 11.72 -5.64 -4.18
N ILE A 41 12.00 -5.15 -2.97
CA ILE A 41 11.71 -3.77 -2.57
C ILE A 41 12.97 -3.21 -1.91
N ALA A 42 13.40 -2.04 -2.38
CA ALA A 42 14.53 -1.33 -1.80
C ALA A 42 14.16 0.13 -1.54
N MET A 43 14.57 0.66 -0.38
CA MET A 43 14.36 2.05 0.02
C MET A 43 15.61 2.59 0.71
N THR A 44 15.98 3.82 0.38
CA THR A 44 17.02 4.55 1.12
C THR A 44 16.59 4.74 2.57
N ARG A 45 17.51 4.48 3.51
CA ARG A 45 17.31 4.76 4.94
C ARG A 45 18.10 6.01 5.34
N PRO A 46 17.56 6.86 6.23
CA PRO A 46 18.30 8.00 6.74
C PRO A 46 19.47 7.53 7.62
N VAL A 47 20.54 8.32 7.67
CA VAL A 47 21.71 8.08 8.51
C VAL A 47 21.83 9.15 9.59
N THR A 48 22.37 8.79 10.75
CA THR A 48 22.65 9.74 11.84
C THR A 48 24.15 10.02 11.99
N VAL A 49 25.00 9.24 11.33
CA VAL A 49 26.46 9.38 11.33
C VAL A 49 27.02 9.13 9.93
N GLY A 50 28.21 9.67 9.65
CA GLY A 50 28.86 9.53 8.35
C GLY A 50 28.19 10.33 7.22
N ARG A 51 28.58 9.99 5.98
CA ARG A 51 28.22 10.73 4.74
C ARG A 51 27.51 9.85 3.68
N ALA A 52 27.36 8.55 3.91
CA ALA A 52 26.84 7.58 2.94
C ALA A 52 25.31 7.42 2.99
N GLY A 53 24.58 8.53 3.16
CA GLY A 53 23.12 8.53 3.20
C GLY A 53 22.53 9.91 3.55
N PRO A 54 21.21 10.10 3.35
CA PRO A 54 20.54 11.36 3.62
C PRO A 54 20.25 11.55 5.12
N ARG A 55 20.07 12.81 5.52
CA ARG A 55 19.48 13.20 6.80
C ARG A 55 17.99 13.46 6.65
N LEU A 56 17.27 13.47 7.77
CA LEU A 56 15.86 13.89 7.84
C LEU A 56 15.79 15.41 8.03
N GLU A 57 16.19 16.14 7.01
CA GLU A 57 16.22 17.60 6.98
C GLU A 57 16.12 18.09 5.51
N PRO A 58 15.83 19.38 5.26
CA PRO A 58 15.80 19.93 3.91
C PRO A 58 17.05 19.58 3.10
N GLY A 59 16.86 19.09 1.87
CA GLY A 59 17.92 18.58 1.00
C GLY A 59 18.18 17.07 1.11
N GLY A 60 17.64 16.38 2.13
CA GLY A 60 17.72 14.92 2.26
C GLY A 60 17.03 14.20 1.09
N ARG A 61 17.77 13.38 0.35
CA ARG A 61 17.29 12.65 -0.84
C ARG A 61 17.13 11.16 -0.59
N PHE A 62 15.97 10.63 -0.97
CA PHE A 62 15.60 9.23 -0.80
C PHE A 62 15.21 8.63 -2.14
N GLY A 63 15.62 7.39 -2.37
CA GLY A 63 15.16 6.57 -3.49
C GLY A 63 14.35 5.38 -3.01
N ALA A 64 13.40 4.94 -3.82
CA ALA A 64 12.72 3.66 -3.64
C ALA A 64 12.58 2.95 -4.99
N THR A 65 12.70 1.64 -4.99
CA THR A 65 12.48 0.80 -6.18
C THR A 65 11.66 -0.42 -5.81
N LEU A 66 10.84 -0.86 -6.76
CA LEU A 66 10.04 -2.08 -6.69
C LEU A 66 10.24 -2.87 -7.97
N SER A 67 10.64 -4.13 -7.83
CA SER A 67 10.77 -5.07 -8.94
C SER A 67 10.03 -6.36 -8.64
N THR A 68 9.42 -6.96 -9.66
CA THR A 68 8.83 -8.30 -9.58
C THR A 68 9.41 -9.18 -10.67
N TRP A 69 9.86 -10.38 -10.31
CA TRP A 69 10.47 -11.35 -11.24
C TRP A 69 11.58 -10.73 -12.11
N GLY A 70 12.46 -9.94 -11.50
CA GLY A 70 13.56 -9.25 -12.19
C GLY A 70 13.15 -8.05 -13.06
N ARG A 71 11.87 -7.64 -13.07
CA ARG A 71 11.38 -6.49 -13.84
C ARG A 71 11.07 -5.32 -12.93
N ARG A 72 11.61 -4.15 -13.25
CA ARG A 72 11.31 -2.89 -12.56
C ARG A 72 9.88 -2.46 -12.86
N ILE A 73 9.08 -2.19 -11.82
CA ILE A 73 7.69 -1.74 -11.96
C ILE A 73 7.39 -0.43 -11.23
N ALA A 74 8.26 0.03 -10.33
CA ALA A 74 8.20 1.40 -9.83
C ALA A 74 9.59 1.93 -9.42
N GLU A 75 9.82 3.21 -9.70
CA GLU A 75 10.95 4.00 -9.20
C GLU A 75 10.42 5.29 -8.60
N ALA A 76 10.87 5.61 -7.39
CA ALA A 76 10.52 6.87 -6.75
C ALA A 76 11.77 7.60 -6.25
N ARG A 77 11.74 8.92 -6.35
CA ARG A 77 12.73 9.82 -5.75
C ARG A 77 11.98 10.84 -4.90
N PHE A 78 12.55 11.18 -3.76
CA PHE A 78 11.98 12.14 -2.82
C PHE A 78 13.09 13.04 -2.28
N THR A 79 12.87 14.35 -2.30
CA THR A 79 13.77 15.34 -1.68
C THR A 79 12.99 16.13 -0.64
N ILE A 80 13.45 16.11 0.60
CA ILE A 80 12.84 16.89 1.68
C ILE A 80 13.03 18.39 1.38
N THR A 81 11.95 19.16 1.45
CA THR A 81 12.00 20.62 1.42
C THR A 81 11.64 21.23 2.78
N GLY A 82 10.93 20.49 3.62
CA GLY A 82 10.56 20.91 4.97
C GLY A 82 9.79 19.84 5.74
N THR A 83 9.01 20.30 6.72
CA THR A 83 8.07 19.48 7.49
C THR A 83 6.64 19.86 7.16
N ALA A 84 5.70 18.99 7.53
CA ALA A 84 4.27 19.25 7.42
C ALA A 84 3.53 18.74 8.66
N ASP A 85 2.31 19.21 8.88
CA ASP A 85 1.47 18.73 9.98
C ASP A 85 0.88 17.33 9.69
N ALA A 86 0.71 16.97 8.41
CA ALA A 86 0.13 15.70 7.97
C ALA A 86 0.72 15.19 6.64
N PRO A 87 0.80 13.85 6.40
CA PRO A 87 1.40 13.25 5.20
C PRO A 87 0.40 13.14 4.03
N GLY A 88 -0.50 14.11 3.88
CA GLY A 88 -1.64 14.01 2.97
C GLY A 88 -2.68 12.99 3.44
N PHE A 89 -3.25 12.21 2.51
CA PHE A 89 -4.41 11.34 2.79
C PHE A 89 -4.10 9.84 2.83
N VAL A 90 -2.89 9.42 2.45
CA VAL A 90 -2.52 8.00 2.42
C VAL A 90 -2.51 7.46 3.86
N ASN A 91 -3.30 6.40 4.11
CA ASN A 91 -3.57 5.83 5.44
C ASN A 91 -4.41 6.72 6.39
N GLY A 92 -5.09 7.76 5.89
CA GLY A 92 -5.95 8.63 6.70
C GLY A 92 -7.39 8.12 6.90
N HIS A 93 -7.77 7.04 6.22
CA HIS A 93 -9.10 6.43 6.26
C HIS A 93 -8.97 4.91 6.49
N PRO A 94 -10.04 4.22 6.91
CA PRO A 94 -10.03 2.76 7.02
C PRO A 94 -9.73 2.15 5.68
N MET A 95 -9.18 0.94 5.74
CA MET A 95 -8.95 0.18 4.55
C MET A 95 -10.23 -0.55 4.14
N LEU A 96 -10.58 -0.53 2.86
CA LEU A 96 -11.69 -1.25 2.26
C LEU A 96 -11.16 -2.21 1.21
N HIS A 97 -11.22 -3.50 1.52
CA HIS A 97 -10.58 -4.55 0.74
C HIS A 97 -11.57 -5.61 0.29
N SER A 98 -11.25 -6.24 -0.85
CA SER A 98 -11.95 -7.43 -1.30
C SER A 98 -11.21 -8.65 -0.77
N ARG A 99 -11.85 -9.43 0.11
CA ARG A 99 -11.32 -10.70 0.57
C ARG A 99 -11.93 -11.78 -0.31
N GLN A 100 -11.25 -12.07 -1.41
CA GLN A 100 -11.71 -12.95 -2.47
C GLN A 100 -10.84 -14.19 -2.59
N MET A 101 -11.47 -15.36 -2.78
CA MET A 101 -10.79 -16.63 -3.03
C MET A 101 -11.59 -17.43 -4.06
N PRO A 102 -11.06 -17.64 -5.28
CA PRO A 102 -11.71 -18.48 -6.28
C PRO A 102 -11.98 -19.89 -5.78
N SER A 103 -13.04 -20.51 -6.30
CA SER A 103 -13.26 -21.94 -6.10
C SER A 103 -12.20 -22.77 -6.84
N MET A 104 -11.91 -23.96 -6.32
CA MET A 104 -10.99 -24.89 -6.96
C MET A 104 -11.49 -25.34 -8.35
N GLU A 105 -12.81 -25.34 -8.56
CA GLU A 105 -13.42 -25.82 -9.81
C GLU A 105 -13.16 -24.89 -11.00
N ALA A 106 -12.75 -23.63 -10.73
CA ALA A 106 -12.46 -22.63 -11.74
C ALA A 106 -13.61 -22.41 -12.75
N ASP A 107 -14.85 -22.62 -12.30
CA ASP A 107 -16.08 -22.45 -13.07
C ASP A 107 -16.64 -21.01 -13.04
N GLY A 108 -15.86 -20.09 -12.46
CA GLY A 108 -16.24 -18.69 -12.25
C GLY A 108 -16.90 -18.42 -10.89
N SER A 109 -17.06 -19.44 -10.03
CA SER A 109 -17.50 -19.25 -8.64
C SER A 109 -16.34 -18.93 -7.69
N ASP A 110 -16.63 -18.14 -6.67
CA ASP A 110 -15.72 -17.87 -5.55
C ASP A 110 -16.09 -18.72 -4.33
N SER A 111 -15.09 -19.24 -3.61
CA SER A 111 -15.28 -19.82 -2.26
C SER A 111 -15.45 -18.74 -1.19
N LEU A 112 -15.01 -17.52 -1.49
CA LEU A 112 -15.09 -16.36 -0.60
C LEU A 112 -15.19 -15.11 -1.47
N ASP A 113 -16.23 -14.31 -1.26
CA ASP A 113 -16.37 -13.00 -1.89
C ASP A 113 -16.94 -12.02 -0.86
N GLU A 114 -16.04 -11.29 -0.21
CA GLU A 114 -16.37 -10.35 0.84
C GLU A 114 -15.76 -8.98 0.60
N LEU A 115 -16.52 -7.95 0.98
CA LEU A 115 -16.01 -6.62 1.19
C LEU A 115 -15.75 -6.43 2.68
N VAL A 116 -14.49 -6.21 3.06
CA VAL A 116 -14.06 -6.10 4.45
C VAL A 116 -13.44 -4.73 4.74
N THR A 117 -13.57 -4.27 5.98
CA THR A 117 -12.89 -3.07 6.47
C THR A 117 -12.00 -3.36 7.66
N MET A 118 -10.96 -2.56 7.83
CA MET A 118 -10.08 -2.61 8.99
C MET A 118 -9.47 -1.24 9.31
N ARG A 119 -9.22 -1.01 10.59
CA ARG A 119 -8.54 0.17 11.12
C ARG A 119 -7.40 -0.29 12.04
N GLY A 120 -6.22 0.31 11.89
CA GLY A 120 -5.17 0.20 12.89
C GLY A 120 -5.57 0.96 14.16
N TYR A 121 -5.01 0.56 15.30
CA TYR A 121 -5.17 1.25 16.58
C TYR A 121 -3.79 1.46 17.23
N GLU A 122 -3.72 2.28 18.28
CA GLU A 122 -2.47 2.62 18.98
C GLU A 122 -1.38 3.11 18.02
N ALA A 123 -1.73 4.08 17.16
CA ALA A 123 -0.79 4.66 16.22
C ALA A 123 0.29 5.46 16.98
N ASP A 124 1.56 5.10 16.78
CA ASP A 124 2.73 5.85 17.22
C ASP A 124 3.47 6.38 16.00
N LEU A 125 3.58 7.70 15.93
CA LEU A 125 3.76 8.42 14.68
C LEU A 125 4.91 9.41 14.79
N GLY A 126 5.93 9.20 13.96
CA GLY A 126 7.02 10.16 13.83
C GLY A 126 6.61 11.44 13.09
N PRO A 127 7.49 12.47 13.08
CA PRO A 127 7.26 13.70 12.34
C PRO A 127 7.11 13.45 10.84
N VAL A 128 6.42 14.36 10.17
CA VAL A 128 6.22 14.31 8.72
C VAL A 128 7.19 15.26 8.03
N TYR A 129 8.02 14.68 7.17
CA TYR A 129 8.86 15.44 6.23
C TYR A 129 8.17 15.47 4.89
N SER A 130 8.07 16.66 4.29
CA SER A 130 7.42 16.90 3.00
C SER A 130 8.43 17.43 1.99
N GLY A 131 8.08 17.32 0.71
CA GLY A 131 8.89 17.87 -0.37
C GLY A 131 8.60 17.24 -1.72
N ASP A 132 9.53 17.47 -2.64
CA ASP A 132 9.37 17.10 -4.04
C ASP A 132 9.49 15.59 -4.23
N ALA A 133 8.60 15.02 -5.04
CA ALA A 133 8.62 13.62 -5.38
C ALA A 133 8.49 13.38 -6.88
N GLU A 134 9.23 12.39 -7.35
CA GLU A 134 9.13 11.83 -8.69
C GLU A 134 8.71 10.36 -8.56
N LEU A 135 7.84 9.91 -9.45
CA LEU A 135 7.40 8.52 -9.54
C LEU A 135 7.33 8.10 -11.00
N VAL A 136 7.98 6.99 -11.32
CA VAL A 136 7.92 6.35 -12.65
C VAL A 136 7.36 4.95 -12.47
N LEU A 137 6.32 4.63 -13.24
CA LEU A 137 5.70 3.29 -13.28
C LEU A 137 5.91 2.64 -14.68
N PRO A 138 7.05 1.97 -14.94
CA PRO A 138 7.31 1.38 -16.25
C PRO A 138 6.24 0.35 -16.65
N VAL A 139 5.97 0.26 -17.96
CA VAL A 139 5.13 -0.81 -18.51
C VAL A 139 5.78 -2.16 -18.22
N CYS A 140 4.97 -3.11 -17.76
CA CYS A 140 5.41 -4.47 -17.48
C CYS A 140 4.35 -5.45 -18.02
N PRO A 141 4.75 -6.48 -18.79
CA PRO A 141 3.79 -7.39 -19.42
C PRO A 141 3.01 -8.25 -18.42
N THR A 142 3.49 -8.36 -17.18
CA THR A 142 2.88 -9.17 -16.11
C THR A 142 2.27 -8.31 -15.01
N GLU A 143 2.31 -6.97 -15.15
CA GLU A 143 1.87 -6.04 -14.10
C GLU A 143 1.17 -4.81 -14.67
N GLU A 144 0.06 -4.47 -14.04
CA GLU A 144 -0.84 -3.40 -14.47
C GLU A 144 -0.62 -2.08 -13.71
N LEU A 145 0.39 -2.00 -12.85
CA LEU A 145 0.66 -0.81 -12.03
C LEU A 145 0.84 0.46 -12.88
N HIS A 146 1.38 0.31 -14.08
CA HIS A 146 1.58 1.39 -15.05
C HIS A 146 0.28 2.05 -15.53
N HIS A 147 -0.89 1.46 -15.31
CA HIS A 147 -2.17 2.13 -15.56
C HIS A 147 -2.50 3.23 -14.54
N LEU A 148 -1.77 3.27 -13.41
CA LEU A 148 -1.93 4.28 -12.35
C LEU A 148 -0.84 5.36 -12.40
N GLN A 149 -0.33 5.70 -13.58
CA GLN A 149 0.60 6.84 -13.71
C GLN A 149 0.00 8.09 -13.09
N PRO A 150 0.78 8.87 -12.32
CA PRO A 150 0.29 10.12 -11.76
C PRO A 150 0.02 11.11 -12.90
N VAL A 151 -1.18 11.69 -12.91
CA VAL A 151 -1.50 12.85 -13.76
C VAL A 151 -0.80 14.10 -13.22
N GLU A 152 -0.77 14.22 -11.88
CA GLU A 152 -0.11 15.29 -11.16
C GLU A 152 0.58 14.72 -9.92
N MET A 153 1.83 15.12 -9.71
CA MET A 153 2.55 14.84 -8.46
C MET A 153 2.27 15.96 -7.46
N ILE A 154 1.43 15.67 -6.46
CA ILE A 154 0.97 16.66 -5.48
C ILE A 154 2.03 16.93 -4.40
N SER A 155 2.61 15.88 -3.81
CA SER A 155 3.68 15.98 -2.80
C SER A 155 4.31 14.61 -2.53
N GLY A 156 5.55 14.60 -2.04
CA GLY A 156 6.20 13.46 -1.39
C GLY A 156 6.20 13.59 0.13
N TYR A 157 6.24 12.46 0.83
CA TYR A 157 6.36 12.42 2.28
C TYR A 157 7.27 11.30 2.78
N TYR A 158 8.00 11.56 3.86
CA TYR A 158 8.64 10.56 4.69
C TYR A 158 8.14 10.67 6.12
N ARG A 159 7.79 9.54 6.74
CA ARG A 159 7.48 9.45 8.18
C ARG A 159 7.72 8.04 8.70
N GLN A 160 7.93 7.94 10.02
CA GLN A 160 7.88 6.66 10.73
C GLN A 160 6.44 6.38 11.18
N VAL A 161 6.02 5.12 11.10
CA VAL A 161 4.67 4.67 11.46
C VAL A 161 4.76 3.37 12.26
N GLY A 162 4.27 3.39 13.49
CA GLY A 162 3.92 2.24 14.30
C GLY A 162 2.41 2.18 14.48
N MET A 163 1.83 0.98 14.44
CA MET A 163 0.42 0.73 14.77
C MET A 163 0.18 -0.74 15.07
N SER A 164 -0.90 -1.02 15.78
CA SER A 164 -1.41 -2.36 16.04
C SER A 164 -2.59 -2.69 15.12
N MET A 165 -2.73 -3.96 14.75
CA MET A 165 -3.88 -4.49 13.97
C MET A 165 -4.34 -5.80 14.59
N ALA A 166 -5.62 -5.88 14.97
CA ALA A 166 -6.19 -7.04 15.67
C ALA A 166 -7.25 -7.74 14.82
N SER A 167 -8.26 -7.02 14.34
CA SER A 167 -9.38 -7.58 13.58
C SER A 167 -9.93 -6.59 12.54
N GLY A 168 -10.83 -7.09 11.70
CA GLY A 168 -11.60 -6.31 10.74
C GLY A 168 -13.09 -6.66 10.80
N THR A 169 -13.88 -6.05 9.92
CA THR A 169 -15.33 -6.26 9.85
C THR A 169 -15.74 -6.55 8.40
N THR A 170 -16.53 -7.59 8.19
CA THR A 170 -17.17 -7.86 6.90
C THR A 170 -18.36 -6.91 6.73
N LEU A 171 -18.31 -6.06 5.70
CA LEU A 171 -19.34 -5.06 5.39
C LEU A 171 -20.40 -5.57 4.40
N TRP A 172 -20.00 -6.53 3.57
CA TRP A 172 -20.84 -7.25 2.62
C TRP A 172 -20.18 -8.59 2.29
N ALA A 173 -20.99 -9.60 2.03
CA ALA A 173 -20.55 -10.90 1.56
C ALA A 173 -21.54 -11.43 0.54
N ALA A 174 -21.05 -12.05 -0.54
CA ALA A 174 -21.88 -12.86 -1.41
C ALA A 174 -22.39 -14.10 -0.65
N PRO A 175 -23.55 -14.67 -1.01
CA PRO A 175 -23.93 -16.00 -0.55
C PRO A 175 -22.81 -16.98 -0.88
N ASN A 176 -22.38 -17.77 0.12
CA ASN A 176 -21.36 -18.78 -0.11
C ASN A 176 -21.98 -19.91 -0.96
N PRO A 177 -21.51 -20.14 -2.21
CA PRO A 177 -22.07 -21.19 -3.06
C PRO A 177 -21.83 -22.60 -2.50
N LYS A 178 -20.93 -22.74 -1.52
CA LYS A 178 -20.60 -23.98 -0.82
C LYS A 178 -21.14 -24.04 0.61
N ALA A 179 -21.91 -23.05 1.05
CA ALA A 179 -22.69 -23.22 2.27
C ALA A 179 -23.87 -24.15 1.92
N ASP A 180 -23.81 -25.39 2.40
CA ASP A 180 -24.99 -26.25 2.39
C ASP A 180 -26.13 -25.55 3.17
N PRO A 181 -27.41 -25.72 2.78
CA PRO A 181 -28.54 -25.11 3.47
C PRO A 181 -28.63 -25.48 4.95
#